data_AF-A0A3N2ND73-F1
#
_entry.id   AF-A0A3N2ND73-F1
#
_cell.length_a   1.000
_cell.length_b   1.000
_cell.length_c   1.000
_cell.angle_alpha   90.00
_cell.angle_beta   90.00
_cell.angle_gamma   90.00
#
_symmetry.space_group_name_H-M   'P 1'
#
loop_
_entity.id
_entity.type
_entity.pdbx_description
1 polymer ?
#
loop_
_entity_poly.entity_id
_entity_poly.type
_entity_poly.pdbx_seq_one_letter_code
_entity_poly.pdbx_strand_id
1 'polypeptide(L)'
;MKKSVILRPVSNKAYMRFVERIHLVVTDSAKRRAMLAALDSYLDGNRDTYDSELTPDCVMVFGMLRFEIDLAMARSAKARMRGRRSEKPADTLQNLSPKNVKSDNNHAAVRGENVVDTKTEKAESKLSALLKSRRARRIAARMTKPKTRWGRLG
;
A
#
# COMPACT_ATOMS: atom_id res chain seq x y z
N MET A 1 24.66 -0.82 -24.62
CA MET A 1 24.82 0.06 -23.43
C MET A 1 23.53 0.02 -22.61
N LYS A 2 23.56 -0.51 -21.38
CA LYS A 2 22.38 -0.50 -20.50
C LYS A 2 22.23 0.92 -19.96
N LYS A 3 21.13 1.61 -20.29
CA LYS A 3 20.80 2.93 -19.73
C LYS A 3 20.61 2.73 -18.21
N SER A 4 21.54 3.24 -17.40
CA SER A 4 21.35 3.30 -15.96
C SER A 4 20.15 4.22 -15.71
N VAL A 5 19.02 3.64 -15.34
CA VAL A 5 17.83 4.40 -14.96
C VAL A 5 18.20 5.14 -13.68
N ILE A 6 18.42 6.45 -13.78
CA ILE A 6 18.66 7.31 -12.62
C ILE A 6 17.43 7.16 -11.72
N LEU A 7 17.62 6.49 -10.58
CA LEU A 7 16.53 6.14 -9.69
C LEU A 7 16.17 7.37 -8.85
N ARG A 8 15.35 8.27 -9.41
CA ARG A 8 14.90 9.48 -8.73
C ARG A 8 14.15 9.15 -7.43
N PRO A 9 14.16 10.02 -6.40
CA PRO A 9 13.45 9.76 -5.14
C PRO A 9 11.94 9.64 -5.31
N VAL A 10 11.36 10.27 -6.34
CA VAL A 10 9.95 10.18 -6.71
C VAL A 10 9.73 9.20 -7.87
N SER A 11 8.48 8.75 -8.07
CA SER A 11 8.14 7.98 -9.27
C SER A 11 8.11 8.90 -10.50
N ASN A 12 8.38 8.35 -11.68
CA ASN A 12 8.34 9.14 -12.94
C ASN A 12 6.97 9.83 -13.15
N LYS A 13 5.88 9.12 -12.80
CA LYS A 13 4.52 9.67 -12.88
C LYS A 13 4.31 10.87 -11.94
N ALA A 14 4.88 10.84 -10.73
CA ALA A 14 4.79 11.96 -9.81
C ALA A 14 5.64 13.14 -10.29
N TYR A 15 6.86 12.88 -10.79
CA TYR A 15 7.71 13.90 -11.38
C TYR A 15 7.01 14.66 -12.51
N MET A 16 6.45 13.93 -13.48
CA MET A 16 5.74 14.55 -14.62
C MET A 16 4.58 15.45 -14.16
N ARG A 17 3.86 15.09 -13.10
CA ARG A 17 2.79 15.93 -12.54
C ARG A 17 3.31 17.24 -11.97
N PHE A 18 4.47 17.22 -11.32
CA PHE A 18 5.09 18.45 -10.82
C PHE A 18 5.57 19.32 -11.98
N VAL A 19 6.18 18.72 -13.02
CA VAL A 19 6.56 19.42 -14.25
C VAL A 19 5.34 20.07 -14.90
N GLU A 20 4.26 19.32 -15.15
CA GLU A 20 3.01 19.85 -15.71
C GLU A 20 2.45 21.02 -14.90
N ARG A 21 2.47 20.91 -13.57
CA ARG A 21 1.98 21.97 -12.68
C ARG A 21 2.86 23.22 -12.73
N ILE A 22 4.18 23.06 -12.76
CA ILE A 22 5.12 24.18 -12.95
C ILE A 22 4.86 24.84 -14.31
N HIS A 23 4.63 24.03 -15.35
CA HIS A 23 4.31 24.53 -16.68
C HIS A 23 2.99 25.31 -16.75
N LEU A 24 2.02 24.96 -15.92
CA LEU A 24 0.72 25.63 -15.86
C LEU A 24 0.79 26.94 -15.06
N VAL A 25 1.51 26.94 -13.94
CA VAL A 25 1.57 28.09 -13.01
C VAL A 25 2.57 29.15 -13.48
N VAL A 26 3.70 28.74 -14.04
CA VAL A 26 4.76 29.66 -14.47
C VAL A 26 4.73 29.82 -15.97
N THR A 27 4.25 30.97 -16.43
CA THR A 27 4.15 31.32 -17.85
C THR A 27 5.51 31.65 -18.46
N ASP A 28 6.34 32.39 -17.73
CA ASP A 28 7.68 32.81 -18.15
C ASP A 28 8.62 31.60 -18.35
N SER A 29 9.23 31.52 -19.53
CA SER A 29 10.13 30.43 -19.91
C SER A 29 11.42 30.36 -19.08
N ALA A 30 11.96 31.50 -18.64
CA ALA A 30 13.19 31.57 -17.85
C ALA A 30 12.91 31.14 -16.40
N LYS A 31 11.86 31.70 -15.80
CA LYS A 31 11.40 31.29 -14.45
C LYS A 31 11.03 29.81 -14.40
N ARG A 32 10.41 29.30 -15.47
CA ARG A 32 10.06 27.87 -15.58
C ARG A 32 11.30 26.99 -15.60
N ARG A 33 12.33 27.34 -16.37
CA ARG A 33 13.61 26.62 -16.37
C ARG A 33 14.27 26.62 -15.01
N ALA A 34 14.31 27.77 -14.34
CA ALA A 34 14.84 27.88 -12.98
C ALA A 34 14.06 27.00 -11.98
N MET A 35 12.72 27.00 -12.04
CA MET A 35 11.89 26.14 -11.20
C MET A 35 12.09 24.64 -11.45
N LEU A 36 12.29 24.24 -12.70
CA LEU A 36 12.61 22.85 -13.03
C LEU A 36 14.00 22.45 -12.54
N ALA A 37 14.98 23.35 -12.66
CA ALA A 37 16.32 23.14 -12.11
C ALA A 37 16.29 23.01 -10.57
N ALA A 38 15.51 23.86 -9.89
CA ALA A 38 15.29 23.74 -8.45
C ALA A 38 14.59 22.44 -8.06
N LEU A 39 13.61 21.98 -8.84
CA LEU A 39 12.95 20.69 -8.61
C LEU A 39 13.96 19.54 -8.70
N ASP A 40 14.78 19.51 -9.74
CA ASP A 40 15.80 18.48 -9.92
C ASP A 40 16.86 18.57 -8.79
N SER A 41 17.36 19.76 -8.46
CA SER A 41 18.31 19.99 -7.36
C SER A 41 17.75 19.53 -6.00
N TYR A 42 16.47 19.82 -5.72
CA TYR A 42 15.79 19.38 -4.50
C TYR A 42 15.67 17.86 -4.42
N LEU A 43 15.37 17.22 -5.56
CA LEU A 43 15.29 15.76 -5.67
C LEU A 43 16.66 15.10 -5.57
N ASP A 44 17.72 15.74 -6.04
CA ASP A 44 19.09 15.23 -5.91
C ASP A 44 19.63 15.34 -4.48
N GLY A 45 18.93 16.04 -3.59
CA GLY A 45 19.21 16.11 -2.16
C GLY A 45 19.77 17.46 -1.70
N ASN A 46 19.95 18.42 -2.61
CA ASN A 46 20.44 19.76 -2.30
C ASN A 46 19.30 20.64 -1.73
N ARG A 47 18.85 20.31 -0.52
CA ARG A 47 17.67 20.95 0.10
C ARG A 47 17.92 22.34 0.67
N ASP A 48 19.18 22.74 0.82
CA ASP A 48 19.54 24.02 1.41
C ASP A 48 19.92 25.07 0.37
N THR A 49 20.14 24.66 -0.89
CA THR A 49 20.64 25.53 -1.96
C THR A 49 19.79 25.48 -3.23
N TYR A 50 18.64 24.79 -3.22
CA TYR A 50 17.80 24.65 -4.42
C TYR A 50 17.18 25.97 -4.89
N ASP A 51 17.12 26.98 -4.03
CA ASP A 51 16.46 28.27 -4.25
C ASP A 51 17.42 29.39 -4.65
N SER A 52 18.72 29.13 -4.74
CA SER A 52 19.75 30.15 -5.00
C SER A 52 19.56 30.92 -6.31
N GLU A 53 18.95 30.29 -7.31
CA GLU A 53 18.68 30.88 -8.63
C GLU A 53 17.21 31.28 -8.83
N LEU A 54 16.37 31.12 -7.80
CA LEU A 54 14.94 31.39 -7.90
C LEU A 54 14.64 32.85 -7.54
N THR A 55 13.83 33.49 -8.38
CA THR A 55 13.20 34.76 -7.99
C THR A 55 12.28 34.56 -6.78
N PRO A 56 12.08 35.56 -5.91
CA PRO A 56 11.27 35.43 -4.68
C PRO A 56 9.88 34.81 -4.90
N ASP A 57 9.19 35.19 -5.98
CA ASP A 57 7.89 34.61 -6.35
C ASP A 57 7.98 33.10 -6.59
N CYS A 58 9.03 32.65 -7.30
CA CYS A 58 9.26 31.24 -7.57
C CYS A 58 9.60 30.47 -6.30
N VAL A 59 10.32 31.07 -5.35
CA VAL A 59 10.60 30.45 -4.04
C VAL A 59 9.29 30.18 -3.30
N MET A 60 8.37 31.15 -3.28
CA MET A 60 7.06 30.99 -2.66
C MET A 60 6.23 29.88 -3.33
N VAL A 61 6.14 29.90 -4.67
CA VAL A 61 5.41 28.86 -5.44
C VAL A 61 6.03 27.48 -5.22
N PHE A 62 7.37 27.38 -5.21
CA PHE A 62 8.05 26.14 -4.93
C PHE A 62 7.80 25.65 -3.50
N GLY A 63 7.77 26.56 -2.52
CA GLY A 63 7.39 26.26 -1.14
C GLY A 63 6.02 25.60 -1.02
N MET A 64 5.03 26.04 -1.81
CA MET A 64 3.71 25.38 -1.87
C MET A 64 3.78 23.97 -2.46
N LEU A 65 4.67 23.73 -3.43
CA LEU A 65 4.87 22.40 -4.03
C LEU A 65 5.70 21.47 -3.14
N ARG A 66 6.56 22.02 -2.28
CA ARG A 66 7.52 21.26 -1.45
C ARG A 66 6.85 20.17 -0.63
N PHE A 67 5.74 20.49 0.05
CA PHE A 67 4.99 19.52 0.84
C PHE A 67 4.52 18.32 0.02
N GLU A 68 4.01 18.57 -1.19
CA GLU A 68 3.56 17.50 -2.09
C GLU A 68 4.71 16.65 -2.61
N ILE A 69 5.86 17.29 -2.89
CA ILE A 69 7.09 16.62 -3.32
C ILE A 69 7.58 15.69 -2.20
N ASP A 70 7.68 16.18 -0.97
CA ASP A 70 8.09 15.38 0.19
C ASP A 70 7.15 14.21 0.45
N LEU A 71 5.84 14.43 0.34
CA LEU A 71 4.84 13.38 0.45
C LEU A 71 4.98 12.34 -0.66
N ALA A 72 5.26 12.76 -1.90
CA ALA A 72 5.50 11.87 -3.03
C ALA A 72 6.78 11.04 -2.81
N MET A 73 7.85 11.63 -2.30
CA MET A 73 9.08 10.92 -1.92
C MET A 73 8.81 9.86 -0.86
N ALA A 74 8.11 10.21 0.22
CA ALA A 74 7.78 9.27 1.29
C ALA A 74 6.93 8.08 0.80
N ARG A 75 5.93 8.35 -0.05
CA ARG A 75 5.11 7.32 -0.70
C ARG A 75 5.95 6.40 -1.58
N SER A 76 6.85 6.97 -2.37
CA SER A 76 7.73 6.23 -3.27
C SER A 76 8.73 5.36 -2.50
N ALA A 77 9.35 5.90 -1.45
CA ALA A 77 10.22 5.16 -0.55
C ALA A 77 9.47 3.98 0.11
N LYS A 78 8.26 4.21 0.62
CA LYS A 78 7.42 3.16 1.21
C LYS A 78 7.05 2.07 0.21
N ALA A 79 6.76 2.42 -1.04
CA ALA A 79 6.47 1.45 -2.10
C ALA A 79 7.69 0.58 -2.43
N ARG A 80 8.87 1.20 -2.56
CA ARG A 80 10.14 0.48 -2.79
C ARG A 80 10.48 -0.47 -1.64
N MET A 81 10.29 -0.05 -0.40
CA MET A 81 10.49 -0.91 0.78
C MET A 81 9.55 -2.12 0.79
N ARG A 82 8.32 -1.98 0.28
CA ARG A 82 7.38 -3.12 0.15
C ARG A 82 7.79 -4.09 -0.95
N GLY A 83 8.23 -3.61 -2.11
CA GLY A 83 8.75 -4.46 -3.19
C GLY A 83 9.95 -5.30 -2.74
N ARG A 84 10.88 -4.68 -2.00
CA ARG A 84 12.03 -5.40 -1.42
C ARG A 84 11.64 -6.45 -0.38
N ARG A 85 10.50 -6.29 0.31
CA ARG A 85 9.99 -7.29 1.26
C ARG A 85 9.28 -8.47 0.57
N SER A 86 8.74 -8.29 -0.64
CA SER A 86 8.16 -9.40 -1.42
C SER A 86 9.19 -10.22 -2.19
N GLU A 87 10.39 -9.67 -2.44
CA GLU A 87 11.49 -10.35 -3.14
C GLU A 87 12.42 -11.14 -2.21
N LYS A 88 12.31 -10.95 -0.88
CA LYS A 88 12.93 -11.88 0.06
C LYS A 88 12.07 -13.14 0.09
N PRO A 89 12.59 -14.33 -0.29
CA PRO A 89 11.88 -15.57 0.00
C PRO A 89 11.62 -15.62 1.51
N ALA A 90 10.39 -15.97 1.88
CA ALA A 90 10.02 -16.25 3.24
C ALA A 90 10.70 -17.56 3.68
N ASP A 91 12.02 -17.51 3.87
CA ASP A 91 12.76 -18.64 4.41
C ASP A 91 12.44 -18.75 5.91
N THR A 92 11.90 -19.92 6.24
CA THR A 92 11.86 -20.53 7.58
C THR A 92 10.82 -19.99 8.57
N LEU A 93 9.59 -20.49 8.44
CA LEU A 93 8.80 -20.92 9.61
C LEU A 93 8.29 -22.35 9.35
N GLN A 94 9.22 -23.30 9.34
CA GLN A 94 8.89 -24.70 9.58
C GLN A 94 9.27 -25.06 11.02
N ASN A 95 8.41 -25.88 11.64
CA ASN A 95 8.59 -26.64 12.87
C ASN A 95 8.39 -25.93 14.20
N LEU A 96 7.14 -25.93 14.67
CA LEU A 96 6.84 -26.36 16.04
C LEU A 96 5.60 -27.27 16.00
N SER A 97 5.85 -28.58 15.94
CA SER A 97 4.87 -29.63 16.21
C SER A 97 4.33 -29.46 17.64
N PRO A 98 3.00 -29.53 17.89
CA PRO A 98 2.50 -29.51 19.25
C PRO A 98 2.96 -30.76 19.98
N LYS A 99 3.81 -30.57 20.99
CA LYS A 99 4.16 -31.61 21.96
C LYS A 99 2.88 -32.21 22.53
N ASN A 100 2.75 -33.50 22.33
CA ASN A 100 1.84 -34.43 22.97
C ASN A 100 1.82 -34.20 24.49
N VAL A 101 0.77 -33.54 25.00
CA VAL A 101 0.47 -33.51 26.43
C VAL A 101 -0.50 -34.65 26.69
N LYS A 102 0.05 -35.76 27.19
CA LYS A 102 -0.72 -36.77 27.91
C LYS A 102 -1.31 -36.08 29.14
N SER A 103 -2.63 -35.92 29.17
CA SER A 103 -3.36 -35.69 30.40
C SER A 103 -4.14 -36.97 30.68
N ASP A 104 -3.57 -37.80 31.54
CA ASP A 104 -4.32 -38.84 32.23
C ASP A 104 -5.40 -38.14 33.07
N ASN A 105 -6.64 -38.62 32.96
CA ASN A 105 -7.60 -38.65 34.06
C ASN A 105 -8.78 -39.53 33.64
N ASN A 106 -8.81 -40.74 34.21
CA ASN A 106 -9.95 -41.63 34.22
C ASN A 106 -11.05 -41.02 35.10
N HIS A 107 -12.29 -40.97 34.62
CA HIS A 107 -13.46 -41.39 35.40
C HIS A 107 -14.60 -41.77 34.43
N ALA A 108 -15.12 -42.96 34.65
CA ALA A 108 -16.19 -43.59 33.90
C ALA A 108 -17.56 -42.95 34.19
N ALA A 109 -18.43 -42.85 33.18
CA ALA A 109 -19.61 -43.73 33.01
C ALA A 109 -20.75 -43.08 32.19
N VAL A 110 -21.45 -43.95 31.46
CA VAL A 110 -22.86 -43.85 31.00
C VAL A 110 -23.16 -43.14 29.65
N ARG A 111 -23.26 -43.98 28.62
CA ARG A 111 -24.43 -44.21 27.73
C ARG A 111 -25.22 -43.00 27.20
N GLY A 112 -25.20 -42.86 25.87
CA GLY A 112 -26.18 -42.09 25.10
C GLY A 112 -25.79 -42.02 23.63
N GLU A 113 -26.23 -43.00 22.83
CA GLU A 113 -26.18 -42.94 21.37
C GLU A 113 -26.95 -41.71 20.88
N ASN A 114 -26.31 -40.87 20.08
CA ASN A 114 -26.98 -40.03 19.09
C ASN A 114 -26.01 -39.80 17.93
N VAL A 115 -26.28 -40.48 16.83
CA VAL A 115 -25.62 -40.28 15.53
C VAL A 115 -26.00 -38.88 15.05
N VAL A 116 -25.08 -37.93 15.16
CA VAL A 116 -25.20 -36.61 14.52
C VAL A 116 -24.32 -36.60 13.28
N ASP A 117 -24.98 -36.40 12.15
CA ASP A 117 -24.42 -36.33 10.79
C ASP A 117 -23.30 -35.27 10.71
N THR A 118 -22.05 -35.71 10.68
CA THR A 118 -20.83 -34.87 10.75
C THR A 118 -20.50 -34.13 9.45
N LYS A 119 -21.46 -33.98 8.52
CA LYS A 119 -21.21 -33.35 7.21
C LYS A 119 -21.39 -31.82 7.21
N THR A 120 -22.17 -31.27 8.13
CA THR A 120 -22.58 -29.85 8.08
C THR A 120 -21.53 -28.92 8.70
N GLU A 121 -20.83 -29.33 9.77
CA GLU A 121 -19.85 -28.47 10.46
C GLU A 121 -18.52 -28.30 9.70
N LYS A 122 -18.19 -29.24 8.80
CA LYS A 122 -16.96 -29.18 7.99
C LYS A 122 -17.03 -28.11 6.89
N ALA A 123 -18.22 -27.69 6.49
CA ALA A 123 -18.41 -26.66 5.47
C ALA A 123 -18.26 -25.24 6.05
N GLU A 124 -18.80 -25.00 7.25
CA GLU A 124 -18.73 -23.70 7.93
C GLU A 124 -17.32 -23.39 8.46
N SER A 125 -16.62 -24.41 8.98
CA SER A 125 -15.22 -24.29 9.41
C SER A 125 -14.27 -24.03 8.23
N LYS A 126 -14.55 -24.58 7.04
CA LYS A 126 -13.79 -24.30 5.82
C LYS A 126 -14.04 -22.90 5.28
N LEU A 127 -15.29 -22.42 5.27
CA LEU A 127 -15.61 -21.05 4.83
C LEU A 127 -15.01 -19.99 5.75
N SER A 128 -15.06 -20.20 7.07
CA SER A 128 -14.43 -19.29 8.04
C SER A 128 -12.89 -19.30 7.93
N ALA A 129 -12.28 -20.46 7.66
CA ALA A 129 -10.84 -20.57 7.41
C ALA A 129 -10.37 -20.02 6.04
N LEU A 130 -11.22 -20.04 5.00
CA LEU A 130 -10.94 -19.48 3.67
C LEU A 130 -11.01 -17.93 3.65
N LEU A 131 -11.69 -17.34 4.65
CA LEU A 131 -11.91 -15.90 4.80
C LEU A 131 -10.80 -15.16 5.58
N LYS A 132 -9.61 -15.76 5.74
CA LYS A 132 -8.46 -15.11 6.42
C LYS A 132 -8.06 -13.77 5.77
N SER A 133 -8.26 -13.64 4.46
CA SER A 133 -8.01 -12.40 3.71
C SER A 133 -9.17 -11.39 3.81
N ARG A 134 -8.85 -10.13 4.14
CA ARG A 134 -9.83 -9.01 4.12
C ARG A 134 -10.53 -8.87 2.77
N ARG A 135 -9.85 -9.21 1.67
CA ARG A 135 -10.41 -9.19 0.31
C ARG A 135 -11.47 -10.28 0.13
N ALA A 136 -11.20 -11.49 0.63
CA ALA A 136 -12.15 -12.60 0.58
C ALA A 136 -13.43 -12.28 1.39
N ARG A 137 -13.27 -11.70 2.60
CA ARG A 137 -14.40 -11.20 3.41
C ARG A 137 -15.26 -10.17 2.68
N ARG A 138 -14.63 -9.23 1.97
CA ARG A 138 -15.35 -8.21 1.19
C ARG A 138 -16.11 -8.79 0.00
N ILE A 139 -15.59 -9.83 -0.65
CA ILE A 139 -16.26 -10.49 -1.77
C ILE A 139 -17.44 -11.31 -1.25
N ALA A 140 -17.23 -12.13 -0.22
CA ALA A 140 -18.31 -12.91 0.40
C ALA A 140 -19.44 -12.00 0.89
N ALA A 141 -19.11 -10.90 1.60
CA ALA A 141 -20.11 -9.93 2.05
C ALA A 141 -20.83 -9.19 0.93
N ARG A 142 -20.29 -9.15 -0.30
CA ARG A 142 -21.00 -8.62 -1.48
C ARG A 142 -21.95 -9.65 -2.08
N MET A 143 -21.59 -10.93 -2.01
CA MET A 143 -22.44 -12.02 -2.51
C MET A 143 -23.63 -12.30 -1.59
N THR A 144 -23.47 -12.10 -0.28
CA THR A 144 -24.53 -12.35 0.71
C THR A 144 -25.45 -11.16 0.98
N LYS A 145 -25.11 -9.96 0.49
CA LYS A 145 -25.99 -8.81 0.61
C LYS A 145 -27.09 -8.88 -0.45
N PRO A 146 -28.38 -8.87 -0.06
CA PRO A 146 -29.46 -8.71 -1.02
C PRO A 146 -29.24 -7.39 -1.78
N LYS A 147 -29.35 -7.44 -3.11
CA LYS A 147 -29.29 -6.25 -3.96
C LYS A 147 -30.57 -5.44 -3.75
N THR A 148 -30.65 -4.69 -2.66
CA THR A 148 -31.68 -3.67 -2.51
C THR A 148 -31.40 -2.60 -3.57
N ARG A 149 -32.11 -2.66 -4.69
CA ARG A 149 -32.17 -1.55 -5.65
C ARG A 149 -32.84 -0.41 -4.89
N TRP A 150 -32.06 0.62 -4.54
CA TRP A 150 -32.65 1.91 -4.18
C TRP A 150 -33.37 2.43 -5.43
N GLY A 151 -34.67 2.19 -5.50
CA GLY A 151 -35.43 2.35 -6.74
C GLY A 151 -36.92 2.12 -6.57
N ARG A 152 -37.54 2.91 -5.70
CA ARG A 152 -38.76 3.70 -5.94
C ARG A 152 -39.26 4.28 -4.62
N LEU A 153 -38.96 5.55 -4.40
CA LEU A 153 -39.88 6.42 -3.67
C LEU A 153 -40.97 6.75 -4.70
N GLY A 154 -42.09 6.04 -4.59
CA GLY A 154 -43.37 6.45 -5.18
C GLY A 154 -44.15 7.21 -4.13
#